data_AF-A0A189PG81-F1
#
_entry.id   AF-A0A189PG81-F1
#
_cell.length_a   1.000
_cell.length_b   1.000
_cell.length_c   1.000
_cell.angle_alpha   90.00
_cell.angle_beta   90.00
_cell.angle_gamma   90.00
#
_symmetry.space_group_name_H-M   'P 1'
#
loop_
_entity.id
_entity.type
_entity.pdbx_description
1 polymer ?
#
loop_
_entity_poly.entity_id
_entity_poly.type
_entity_poly.pdbx_seq_one_letter_code
_entity_poly.pdbx_strand_id
1 'polypeptide(L)'
;MTKVNHLNRLCIIHVDFDIWSGQTRLTAADLKLGVGGEIPPEKIALLGSKKICDPAKLKGFHRLKTETRRLLLKFGMPFMNGFAVPVEKVDEITGKLDDVGSQFNALKQDFIRGYNMAVDEWCQENPEYEGALRAGALPKETVEKRIAFEYQAFMIVADSDTDHAMKLNRKVECLGDDLITEVTQEANKFYMERLAGRDQCALTTRQTLRNIRDKVDGLSFLNSAFTPLVKLLDQTLRGYDQHAEGRNVVAPFFYQVVAAVLIMSDKGRIEQYANGALTVEGMAVGMVCAELVANTDQKPVHHVNAQPVAPVTPEIGNTNAQAAELPVDEDDIDAFFNNFAQSNEAGRQKEEPTNVAPVVPGVTEEPRDTSVDAGGQTGEQTNAAPVVPGIAEEPLKTPVANVVVNQTPVVELPPQDDGVNDLYF
;
A
#
# COMPACT_ATOMS: atom_id res chain seq x y z
N MET A 1 -8.53 -29.58 -7.02
CA MET A 1 -8.82 -28.46 -6.09
C MET A 1 -8.74 -27.19 -6.93
N THR A 2 -9.88 -26.61 -7.27
CA THR A 2 -10.02 -25.48 -8.19
C THR A 2 -9.28 -24.28 -7.59
N LYS A 3 -8.19 -23.83 -8.25
CA LYS A 3 -7.47 -22.61 -7.86
C LYS A 3 -8.48 -21.48 -7.82
N VAL A 4 -8.85 -21.04 -6.62
CA VAL A 4 -9.74 -19.90 -6.45
C VAL A 4 -9.06 -18.73 -7.15
N ASN A 5 -9.71 -18.17 -8.17
CA ASN A 5 -9.17 -17.07 -8.93
C ASN A 5 -9.32 -15.79 -8.09
N HIS A 6 -8.47 -15.66 -7.06
CA HIS A 6 -8.47 -14.56 -6.10
C HIS A 6 -8.31 -13.19 -6.79
N LEU A 7 -7.69 -13.17 -7.98
CA LEU A 7 -7.51 -11.98 -8.82
C LEU A 7 -8.83 -11.33 -9.22
N ASN A 8 -9.90 -12.12 -9.46
CA ASN A 8 -11.20 -11.57 -9.84
C ASN A 8 -11.88 -10.79 -8.70
N ARG A 9 -11.37 -10.91 -7.47
CA ARG A 9 -11.85 -10.16 -6.30
C ARG A 9 -10.93 -8.99 -5.93
N LEU A 10 -9.89 -8.76 -6.73
CA LEU A 10 -8.93 -7.67 -6.57
C LEU A 10 -9.08 -6.64 -7.68
N CYS A 11 -8.97 -5.37 -7.29
CA CYS A 11 -8.70 -4.27 -8.20
C CYS A 11 -7.36 -3.65 -7.82
N ILE A 12 -6.54 -3.31 -8.81
CA ILE A 12 -5.31 -2.57 -8.59
C ILE A 12 -5.59 -1.10 -8.82
N ILE A 13 -5.24 -0.28 -7.84
CA ILE A 13 -5.29 1.17 -7.94
C ILE A 13 -3.85 1.68 -8.02
N HIS A 14 -3.54 2.35 -9.12
CA HIS A 14 -2.30 3.09 -9.31
C HIS A 14 -2.59 4.58 -9.10
N VAL A 15 -1.79 5.23 -8.26
CA VAL A 15 -1.89 6.68 -8.01
C VAL A 15 -0.58 7.32 -8.41
N ASP A 16 -0.66 8.41 -9.18
CA ASP A 16 0.48 9.16 -9.65
C ASP A 16 0.41 10.61 -9.16
N PHE A 17 1.55 11.10 -8.68
CA PHE A 17 1.72 12.44 -8.12
C PHE A 17 2.94 13.08 -8.76
N ASP A 18 2.68 13.95 -9.72
CA ASP A 18 3.68 14.89 -10.20
C ASP A 18 3.68 16.10 -9.25
N ILE A 19 4.76 16.25 -8.50
CA ILE A 19 4.99 17.41 -7.62
C ILE A 19 6.31 18.05 -8.03
N TRP A 20 6.24 19.24 -8.63
CA TRP A 20 7.43 20.02 -8.94
C TRP A 20 8.21 20.33 -7.66
N SER A 21 9.51 20.03 -7.64
CA SER A 21 10.37 20.14 -6.46
C SER A 21 10.71 21.56 -6.02
N GLY A 22 10.25 22.59 -6.74
CA GLY A 22 10.64 23.99 -6.47
C GLY A 22 12.09 24.32 -6.85
N GLN A 23 12.78 23.40 -7.54
CA GLN A 23 14.21 23.48 -7.81
C GLN A 23 14.51 23.48 -9.32
N THR A 24 15.61 24.12 -9.69
CA THR A 24 16.21 24.03 -11.02
C THR A 24 17.69 23.70 -10.92
N ARG A 25 18.30 23.28 -12.04
CA ARG A 25 19.72 22.94 -12.07
C ARG A 25 20.55 24.18 -11.75
N LEU A 26 21.54 24.02 -10.89
CA LEU A 26 22.55 25.04 -10.61
C LEU A 26 23.46 25.17 -11.83
N THR A 27 23.63 26.38 -12.33
CA THR A 27 24.49 26.69 -13.48
C THR A 27 25.75 27.43 -13.01
N ALA A 28 26.81 27.39 -13.82
CA ALA A 28 28.07 28.07 -13.49
C ALA A 28 27.91 29.60 -13.31
N ALA A 29 26.88 30.19 -13.91
CA ALA A 29 26.52 31.61 -13.75
C ALA A 29 25.91 31.92 -12.37
N ASP A 30 25.42 30.91 -11.65
CA ASP A 30 24.85 31.04 -10.30
C ASP A 30 25.93 31.01 -9.20
N LEU A 31 27.16 30.67 -9.56
CA LEU A 31 28.31 30.61 -8.66
C LEU A 31 29.18 31.84 -8.87
N LYS A 32 29.50 32.56 -7.80
CA LYS A 32 30.54 33.59 -7.83
C LYS A 32 31.91 32.89 -7.91
N LEU A 33 32.32 32.46 -9.10
CA LEU A 33 33.60 31.79 -9.31
C LEU A 33 34.72 32.83 -9.54
N GLY A 34 35.68 32.92 -8.60
CA GLY A 34 36.81 33.86 -8.66
C GLY A 34 37.55 34.01 -7.33
N VAL A 35 38.59 34.86 -7.29
CA VAL A 35 39.29 35.22 -6.03
C VAL A 35 38.33 36.05 -5.16
N GLY A 36 37.81 35.47 -4.08
CA GLY A 36 36.69 36.02 -3.31
C GLY A 36 35.32 35.40 -3.63
N GLY A 37 35.30 34.24 -4.30
CA GLY A 37 34.07 33.50 -4.58
C GLY A 37 33.43 32.90 -3.33
N GLU A 38 32.17 33.22 -3.10
CA GLU A 38 31.37 32.67 -2.01
C GLU A 38 30.44 31.57 -2.55
N ILE A 39 30.40 30.45 -1.83
CA ILE A 39 29.48 29.35 -2.11
C ILE A 39 28.09 29.78 -1.60
N PRO A 40 27.03 29.69 -2.42
CA PRO A 40 25.69 30.04 -1.96
C PRO A 40 25.30 29.21 -0.71
N PRO A 41 24.59 29.81 0.25
CA PRO A 41 24.09 29.07 1.42
C PRO A 41 23.29 27.84 1.01
N GLU A 42 23.34 26.76 1.82
CA GLU A 42 22.57 25.53 1.60
C GLU A 42 21.05 25.77 1.49
N LYS A 43 20.55 26.86 2.07
CA LYS A 43 19.15 27.30 1.94
C LYS A 43 18.78 27.61 0.48
N ILE A 44 19.73 28.02 -0.36
CA ILE A 44 19.52 28.48 -1.75
C ILE A 44 19.99 27.41 -2.74
N ALA A 45 21.18 26.84 -2.53
CA ALA A 45 21.76 25.86 -3.44
C ALA A 45 22.24 24.61 -2.70
N LEU A 46 21.89 23.44 -3.22
CA LEU A 46 22.38 22.16 -2.75
C LEU A 46 22.88 21.34 -3.95
N LEU A 47 24.18 20.99 -3.94
CA LEU A 47 24.80 19.95 -4.77
C LEU A 47 24.27 19.85 -6.22
N GLY A 48 24.37 20.94 -6.99
CA GLY A 48 23.96 20.98 -8.41
C GLY A 48 22.51 21.39 -8.68
N SER A 49 21.76 21.79 -7.65
CA SER A 49 20.40 22.34 -7.74
C SER A 49 20.27 23.66 -6.96
N LYS A 50 19.36 24.53 -7.39
CA LYS A 50 18.98 25.79 -6.72
C LYS A 50 17.48 25.84 -6.49
N LYS A 51 17.06 26.33 -5.32
CA LYS A 51 15.65 26.53 -4.95
C LYS A 51 15.14 27.85 -5.49
N ILE A 52 14.09 27.81 -6.30
CA ILE A 52 13.51 28.96 -7.01
C ILE A 52 12.33 29.57 -6.24
N CYS A 53 11.67 28.78 -5.40
CA CYS A 53 10.64 29.24 -4.48
C CYS A 53 10.80 28.54 -3.12
N ASP A 54 10.17 29.10 -2.09
CA ASP A 54 10.17 28.51 -0.75
C ASP A 54 9.54 27.09 -0.77
N PRO A 55 10.28 26.04 -0.34
CA PRO A 55 9.75 24.69 -0.23
C PRO A 55 8.50 24.57 0.65
N ALA A 56 8.30 25.49 1.60
CA ALA A 56 7.11 25.47 2.45
C ALA A 56 5.80 25.60 1.67
N LYS A 57 5.83 26.25 0.49
CA LYS A 57 4.66 26.41 -0.38
C LYS A 57 4.20 25.09 -1.02
N LEU A 58 5.06 24.05 -1.04
CA LEU A 58 4.76 22.75 -1.64
C LEU A 58 4.28 21.71 -0.61
N LYS A 59 4.35 22.01 0.69
CA LYS A 59 3.97 21.07 1.78
C LYS A 59 2.55 20.53 1.65
N GLY A 60 1.61 21.35 1.15
CA GLY A 60 0.23 20.92 0.94
C GLY A 60 0.10 19.72 -0.02
N PHE A 61 0.92 19.67 -1.07
CA PHE A 61 0.92 18.56 -2.04
C PHE A 61 1.50 17.27 -1.43
N HIS A 62 2.62 17.38 -0.72
CA HIS A 62 3.24 16.24 -0.02
C HIS A 62 2.31 15.67 1.06
N ARG A 63 1.63 16.53 1.81
CA ARG A 63 0.60 16.10 2.77
C ARG A 63 -0.50 15.28 2.09
N LEU A 64 -1.06 15.76 0.97
CA LEU A 64 -2.09 15.03 0.23
C LEU A 64 -1.57 13.68 -0.31
N LYS A 65 -0.33 13.62 -0.80
CA LYS A 65 0.32 12.37 -1.22
C LYS A 65 0.36 11.37 -0.07
N THR A 66 0.82 11.79 1.10
CA THR A 66 0.92 10.94 2.31
C THR A 66 -0.46 10.51 2.83
N GLU A 67 -1.43 11.42 2.87
CA GLU A 67 -2.81 11.13 3.27
C GLU A 67 -3.48 10.12 2.32
N THR A 68 -3.30 10.30 1.00
CA THR A 68 -3.81 9.39 -0.02
C THR A 68 -3.22 7.99 0.12
N ARG A 69 -1.91 7.92 0.37
CA ARG A 69 -1.23 6.65 0.62
C ARG A 69 -1.79 5.93 1.85
N ARG A 70 -1.97 6.66 2.96
CA ARG A 70 -2.57 6.13 4.19
C ARG A 70 -4.00 5.66 3.97
N LEU A 71 -4.76 6.40 3.16
CA LEU A 71 -6.11 6.03 2.78
C LEU A 71 -6.12 4.68 2.04
N LEU A 72 -5.28 4.50 1.03
CA LEU A 72 -5.21 3.26 0.25
C LEU A 72 -4.77 2.06 1.11
N LEU A 73 -3.79 2.26 1.99
CA LEU A 73 -3.34 1.23 2.93
C LEU A 73 -4.41 0.82 3.95
N LYS A 74 -5.37 1.70 4.25
CA LYS A 74 -6.49 1.35 5.13
C LYS A 74 -7.41 0.29 4.52
N PHE A 75 -7.56 0.29 3.20
CA PHE A 75 -8.48 -0.61 2.48
C PHE A 75 -7.77 -1.79 1.80
N GLY A 76 -6.49 -1.64 1.46
CA GLY A 76 -5.75 -2.60 0.66
C GLY A 76 -4.30 -2.79 1.08
N MET A 77 -3.54 -3.42 0.20
CA MET A 77 -2.13 -3.77 0.39
C MET A 77 -1.28 -3.29 -0.78
N PRO A 78 -0.01 -2.91 -0.58
CA PRO A 78 0.90 -2.64 -1.69
C PRO A 78 1.03 -3.86 -2.61
N PHE A 79 0.85 -3.66 -3.92
CA PHE A 79 0.92 -4.72 -4.90
C PHE A 79 1.26 -4.18 -6.30
N MET A 80 2.30 -4.72 -6.93
CA MET A 80 2.70 -4.36 -8.31
C MET A 80 2.81 -2.83 -8.55
N ASN A 81 3.51 -2.11 -7.68
CA ASN A 81 3.65 -0.65 -7.71
C ASN A 81 2.35 0.15 -7.56
N GLY A 82 1.22 -0.52 -7.29
CA GLY A 82 -0.03 0.09 -6.88
C GLY A 82 -0.52 -0.50 -5.56
N PHE A 83 -1.84 -0.45 -5.39
CA PHE A 83 -2.52 -0.99 -4.21
C PHE A 83 -3.58 -2.00 -4.65
N ALA A 84 -3.46 -3.22 -4.14
CA ALA A 84 -4.45 -4.27 -4.28
C ALA A 84 -5.58 -4.03 -3.26
N VAL A 85 -6.77 -3.74 -3.75
CA VAL A 85 -7.97 -3.48 -2.94
C VAL A 85 -9.08 -4.46 -3.29
N PRO A 86 -10.00 -4.76 -2.35
CA PRO A 86 -11.19 -5.56 -2.64
C PRO A 86 -12.09 -4.85 -3.65
N VAL A 87 -12.61 -5.57 -4.64
CA VAL A 87 -13.52 -5.01 -5.66
C VAL A 87 -14.74 -4.32 -5.03
N GLU A 88 -15.26 -4.88 -3.93
CA GLU A 88 -16.41 -4.34 -3.20
C GLU A 88 -16.17 -2.95 -2.58
N LYS A 89 -14.90 -2.53 -2.47
CA LYS A 89 -14.50 -1.24 -1.89
C LYS A 89 -14.02 -0.22 -2.92
N VAL A 90 -13.96 -0.59 -4.20
CA VAL A 90 -13.40 0.29 -5.25
C VAL A 90 -14.17 1.59 -5.34
N ASP A 91 -15.51 1.55 -5.44
CA ASP A 91 -16.34 2.76 -5.57
C ASP A 91 -16.17 3.73 -4.37
N GLU A 92 -16.01 3.17 -3.16
CA GLU A 92 -15.76 3.96 -1.95
C GLU A 92 -14.39 4.64 -1.99
N ILE A 93 -13.39 3.96 -2.55
CA ILE A 93 -12.02 4.45 -2.65
C ILE A 93 -11.89 5.49 -3.76
N THR A 94 -12.43 5.22 -4.95
CA THR A 94 -12.38 6.15 -6.09
C THR A 94 -13.10 7.45 -5.77
N GLY A 95 -14.25 7.41 -5.11
CA GLY A 95 -14.92 8.64 -4.65
C GLY A 95 -14.04 9.49 -3.72
N LYS A 96 -13.26 8.86 -2.83
CA LYS A 96 -12.30 9.59 -1.98
C LYS A 96 -11.08 10.08 -2.76
N LEU A 97 -10.65 9.37 -3.81
CA LEU A 97 -9.58 9.82 -4.69
C LEU A 97 -10.02 11.01 -5.56
N ASP A 98 -11.28 11.07 -5.95
CA ASP A 98 -11.85 12.22 -6.66
C ASP A 98 -11.87 13.47 -5.76
N ASP A 99 -12.19 13.30 -4.47
CA ASP A 99 -12.08 14.38 -3.48
C ASP A 99 -10.64 14.84 -3.30
N VAL A 100 -9.68 13.92 -3.26
CA VAL A 100 -8.23 14.23 -3.24
C VAL A 100 -7.83 15.00 -4.50
N GLY A 101 -8.26 14.55 -5.68
CA GLY A 101 -7.97 15.21 -6.94
C GLY A 101 -8.53 16.64 -7.00
N SER A 102 -9.74 16.84 -6.48
CA SER A 102 -10.35 18.16 -6.34
C SER A 102 -9.55 19.08 -5.42
N GLN A 103 -9.12 18.58 -4.25
CA GLN A 103 -8.27 19.32 -3.32
C GLN A 103 -6.90 19.63 -3.89
N PHE A 104 -6.28 18.67 -4.59
CA PHE A 104 -4.98 18.81 -5.22
C PHE A 104 -5.03 19.87 -6.33
N ASN A 105 -6.07 19.85 -7.16
CA ASN A 105 -6.27 20.86 -8.19
C ASN A 105 -6.54 22.25 -7.60
N ALA A 106 -7.29 22.36 -6.50
CA ALA A 106 -7.47 23.63 -5.81
C ALA A 106 -6.14 24.21 -5.30
N LEU A 107 -5.31 23.39 -4.65
CA LEU A 107 -3.96 23.77 -4.22
C LEU A 107 -3.07 24.16 -5.39
N LYS A 108 -3.15 23.42 -6.50
CA LYS A 108 -2.45 23.75 -7.74
C LYS A 108 -2.84 25.14 -8.23
N GLN A 109 -4.13 25.43 -8.35
CA GLN A 109 -4.61 26.72 -8.84
C GLN A 109 -4.19 27.89 -7.93
N ASP A 110 -4.23 27.71 -6.62
CA ASP A 110 -3.81 28.73 -5.67
C ASP A 110 -2.29 28.95 -5.69
N PHE A 111 -1.50 27.87 -5.75
CA PHE A 111 -0.04 27.95 -5.91
C PHE A 111 0.36 28.65 -7.21
N ILE A 112 -0.25 28.24 -8.33
CA ILE A 112 0.03 28.79 -9.65
C ILE A 112 -0.37 30.28 -9.72
N ARG A 113 -1.50 30.69 -9.11
CA ARG A 113 -1.88 32.11 -9.00
C ARG A 113 -0.87 32.94 -8.22
N GLY A 114 -0.31 32.38 -7.15
CA GLY A 114 0.70 33.02 -6.30
C GLY A 114 2.15 32.85 -6.77
N TYR A 115 2.43 32.11 -7.84
CA TYR A 115 3.78 31.66 -8.19
C TYR A 115 4.77 32.81 -8.40
N ASN A 116 4.43 33.78 -9.26
CA ASN A 116 5.33 34.91 -9.56
C ASN A 116 5.64 35.72 -8.29
N MET A 117 4.62 35.96 -7.46
CA MET A 117 4.79 36.65 -6.17
C MET A 117 5.68 35.86 -5.22
N ALA A 118 5.54 34.52 -5.18
CA ALA A 118 6.39 33.66 -4.36
C ALA A 118 7.86 33.66 -4.83
N VAL A 119 8.11 33.75 -6.13
CA VAL A 119 9.47 33.91 -6.68
C VAL A 119 10.04 35.29 -6.33
N ASP A 120 9.23 36.35 -6.41
CA ASP A 120 9.65 37.71 -6.06
C ASP A 120 9.96 37.84 -4.56
N GLU A 121 9.11 37.30 -3.68
CA GLU A 121 9.36 37.21 -2.24
C GLU A 121 10.68 36.45 -1.95
N TRP A 122 10.89 35.32 -2.63
CA TRP A 122 12.11 34.53 -2.48
C TRP A 122 13.36 35.28 -2.96
N CYS A 123 13.25 36.10 -4.00
CA CYS A 123 14.33 36.98 -4.45
C CYS A 123 14.61 38.10 -3.44
N GLN A 124 13.58 38.71 -2.85
CA GLN A 124 13.73 39.76 -1.83
C GLN A 124 14.38 39.23 -0.54
N GLU A 125 14.07 37.99 -0.14
CA GLU A 125 14.73 37.33 0.99
C GLU A 125 16.20 36.98 0.70
N ASN A 126 16.59 36.89 -0.58
CA ASN A 126 17.92 36.49 -1.02
C ASN A 126 18.49 37.48 -2.08
N PRO A 127 18.70 38.77 -1.74
CA PRO A 127 19.02 39.82 -2.72
C PRO A 127 20.31 39.56 -3.50
N GLU A 128 21.28 38.93 -2.84
CA GLU A 128 22.59 38.60 -3.42
C GLU A 128 22.51 37.60 -4.58
N TYR A 129 21.43 36.81 -4.65
CA TYR A 129 21.21 35.76 -5.64
C TYR A 129 20.01 36.06 -6.55
N GLU A 130 19.42 37.25 -6.50
CA GLU A 130 18.23 37.62 -7.27
C GLU A 130 18.38 37.33 -8.77
N GLY A 131 19.51 37.73 -9.37
CA GLY A 131 19.76 37.50 -10.80
C GLY A 131 19.80 36.01 -11.17
N ALA A 132 20.46 35.19 -10.33
CA ALA A 132 20.56 33.75 -10.49
C ALA A 132 19.19 33.05 -10.30
N LEU A 133 18.41 33.49 -9.31
CA LEU A 133 17.08 32.96 -9.01
C LEU A 133 16.09 33.28 -10.14
N ARG A 134 16.03 34.53 -10.61
CA ARG A 134 15.15 34.92 -11.71
C ARG A 134 15.53 34.25 -13.03
N ALA A 135 16.82 34.13 -13.33
CA ALA A 135 17.27 33.41 -14.53
C ALA A 135 16.92 31.91 -14.48
N GLY A 136 16.83 31.34 -13.28
CA GLY A 136 16.40 29.96 -13.05
C GLY A 136 14.90 29.78 -12.89
N ALA A 137 14.10 30.85 -12.88
CA ALA A 137 12.66 30.76 -12.72
C ALA A 137 12.03 30.15 -13.98
N LEU A 138 11.22 29.12 -13.78
CA LEU A 138 10.50 28.48 -14.87
C LEU A 138 9.25 29.29 -15.20
N PRO A 139 8.81 29.34 -16.48
CA PRO A 139 7.52 29.90 -16.81
C PRO A 139 6.40 29.20 -16.04
N LYS A 140 5.40 29.97 -15.64
CA LYS A 140 4.24 29.50 -14.87
C LYS A 140 3.58 28.27 -15.52
N GLU A 141 3.44 28.29 -16.84
CA GLU A 141 2.83 27.22 -17.64
C GLU A 141 3.66 25.91 -17.59
N THR A 142 4.98 26.04 -17.45
CA THR A 142 5.88 24.88 -17.30
C THR A 142 5.75 24.27 -15.91
N VAL A 143 5.67 25.12 -14.88
CA VAL A 143 5.45 24.67 -13.50
C VAL A 143 4.08 24.00 -13.35
N GLU A 144 3.05 24.58 -13.97
CA GLU A 144 1.69 24.06 -13.96
C GLU A 144 1.59 22.64 -14.55
N LYS A 145 2.34 22.35 -15.62
CA LYS A 145 2.39 21.01 -16.23
C LYS A 145 3.11 19.97 -15.36
N ARG A 146 3.97 20.40 -14.44
CA ARG A 146 4.75 19.52 -13.55
C ARG A 146 4.07 19.31 -12.18
N ILE A 147 2.82 19.74 -12.06
CA ILE A 147 2.00 19.53 -10.88
C ILE A 147 0.72 18.85 -11.34
N ALA A 148 0.61 17.54 -11.12
CA ALA A 148 -0.54 16.75 -11.54
C ALA A 148 -0.81 15.62 -10.55
N PHE A 149 -2.07 15.23 -10.49
CA PHE A 149 -2.52 14.07 -9.74
C PHE A 149 -3.46 13.28 -10.65
N GLU A 150 -3.17 11.99 -10.81
CA GLU A 150 -3.96 11.07 -11.60
C GLU A 150 -4.04 9.73 -10.89
N TYR A 151 -5.09 8.96 -11.19
CA TYR A 151 -5.17 7.57 -10.73
C TYR A 151 -5.82 6.69 -11.78
N GLN A 152 -5.47 5.41 -11.77
CA GLN A 152 -6.07 4.40 -12.64
C GLN A 152 -6.47 3.19 -11.79
N ALA A 153 -7.69 2.68 -12.04
CA ALA A 153 -8.19 1.46 -11.44
C ALA A 153 -8.34 0.39 -12.53
N PHE A 154 -7.72 -0.77 -12.34
CA PHE A 154 -7.77 -1.86 -13.32
C PHE A 154 -7.75 -3.23 -12.64
N MET A 155 -8.36 -4.21 -13.30
CA MET A 155 -8.34 -5.61 -12.86
C MET A 155 -7.29 -6.38 -13.68
N ILE A 156 -6.57 -7.27 -13.01
CA ILE A 156 -5.59 -8.14 -13.67
C ILE A 156 -6.26 -9.48 -13.95
N VAL A 157 -6.23 -9.89 -15.21
CA VAL A 157 -6.67 -11.22 -15.63
C VAL A 157 -5.43 -12.04 -16.00
N ALA A 158 -5.25 -13.18 -15.34
CA ALA A 158 -4.20 -14.11 -15.70
C ALA A 158 -4.61 -14.93 -16.93
N ASP A 159 -3.70 -15.09 -17.88
CA ASP A 159 -3.89 -16.02 -19.00
C ASP A 159 -3.76 -17.47 -18.49
N SER A 160 -4.84 -18.24 -18.62
CA SER A 160 -4.88 -19.61 -18.10
C SER A 160 -3.80 -20.49 -18.73
N ASP A 161 -3.16 -21.35 -17.93
CA ASP A 161 -2.16 -22.36 -18.33
C ASP A 161 -0.75 -21.89 -18.74
N THR A 162 -0.33 -20.68 -18.35
CA THR A 162 1.07 -20.25 -18.53
C THR A 162 1.89 -20.27 -17.23
N ASP A 163 3.21 -20.47 -17.34
CA ASP A 163 4.17 -20.28 -16.23
C ASP A 163 4.05 -18.86 -15.62
N HIS A 164 3.71 -17.88 -16.46
CA HIS A 164 3.45 -16.50 -16.03
C HIS A 164 2.25 -16.37 -15.08
N ALA A 165 1.16 -17.09 -15.34
CA ALA A 165 0.00 -17.11 -14.45
C ALA A 165 0.31 -17.74 -13.08
N MET A 166 1.19 -18.75 -13.04
CA MET A 166 1.64 -19.33 -11.76
C MET A 166 2.45 -18.33 -10.94
N LYS A 167 3.35 -17.57 -11.57
CA LYS A 167 4.12 -16.50 -10.90
C LYS A 167 3.22 -15.40 -10.35
N LEU A 168 2.21 -14.99 -11.11
CA LEU A 168 1.23 -14.00 -10.65
C LEU A 168 0.40 -14.55 -9.47
N ASN A 169 -0.08 -15.78 -9.55
CA ASN A 169 -0.85 -16.39 -8.47
C ASN A 169 -0.03 -16.51 -7.17
N ARG A 170 1.25 -16.89 -7.28
CA ARG A 170 2.16 -16.90 -6.12
C ARG A 170 2.29 -15.52 -5.49
N LYS A 171 2.35 -14.45 -6.30
CA LYS A 171 2.41 -13.08 -5.80
C LYS A 171 1.13 -12.68 -5.04
N VAL A 172 -0.03 -13.18 -5.47
CA VAL A 172 -1.31 -12.98 -4.76
C VAL A 172 -1.37 -13.81 -3.47
N GLU A 173 -0.83 -15.02 -3.46
CA GLU A 173 -0.72 -15.82 -2.24
C GLU A 173 0.16 -15.13 -1.18
N CYS A 174 1.30 -14.55 -1.60
CA CYS A 174 2.14 -13.75 -0.72
C CYS A 174 1.40 -12.56 -0.11
N LEU A 175 0.40 -12.00 -0.79
CA LEU A 175 -0.42 -10.92 -0.26
C LEU A 175 -1.19 -11.32 1.01
N GLY A 176 -1.59 -12.59 1.11
CA GLY A 176 -2.22 -13.14 2.31
C GLY A 176 -1.24 -13.23 3.48
N ASP A 177 -0.01 -13.67 3.23
CA ASP A 177 1.05 -13.71 4.25
C ASP A 177 1.49 -12.30 4.68
N ASP A 178 1.57 -11.36 3.74
CA ASP A 178 1.87 -9.95 4.00
C ASP A 178 0.79 -9.31 4.87
N LEU A 179 -0.49 -9.62 4.60
CA LEU A 179 -1.60 -9.14 5.44
C LEU A 179 -1.55 -9.73 6.85
N ILE A 180 -1.20 -11.00 7.03
CA ILE A 180 -0.97 -11.58 8.37
C ILE A 180 0.12 -10.80 9.10
N THR A 181 1.22 -10.51 8.41
CA THR A 181 2.36 -9.78 8.97
C THR A 181 1.94 -8.38 9.41
N GLU A 182 1.19 -7.66 8.59
CA GLU A 182 0.67 -6.33 8.93
C GLU A 182 -0.26 -6.37 10.15
N VAL A 183 -1.22 -7.31 10.18
CA VAL A 183 -2.13 -7.49 11.32
C VAL A 183 -1.35 -7.80 12.60
N THR A 184 -0.35 -8.67 12.53
CA THR A 184 0.51 -9.00 13.66
C THR A 184 1.30 -7.78 14.16
N GLN A 185 1.84 -6.96 13.27
CA GLN A 185 2.54 -5.73 13.66
C GLN A 185 1.59 -4.71 14.31
N GLU A 186 0.42 -4.49 13.73
CA GLU A 186 -0.58 -3.56 14.27
C GLU A 186 -1.12 -4.02 15.62
N ALA A 187 -1.40 -5.33 15.78
CA ALA A 187 -1.83 -5.92 17.04
C ALA A 187 -0.75 -5.83 18.13
N ASN A 188 0.52 -6.08 17.80
CA ASN A 188 1.64 -5.91 18.75
C ASN A 188 1.77 -4.45 19.19
N LYS A 189 1.75 -3.51 18.25
CA LYS A 189 1.79 -2.08 18.56
C LYS A 189 0.63 -1.68 19.47
N PHE A 190 -0.58 -2.13 19.15
CA PHE A 190 -1.76 -1.87 19.95
C PHE A 190 -1.65 -2.45 21.37
N TYR A 191 -1.20 -3.70 21.51
CA TYR A 191 -0.97 -4.33 22.81
C TYR A 191 0.01 -3.51 23.66
N MET A 192 1.18 -3.17 23.10
CA MET A 192 2.23 -2.45 23.82
C MET A 192 1.78 -1.04 24.25
N GLU A 193 1.09 -0.31 23.38
CA GLU A 193 0.68 1.07 23.67
C GLU A 193 -0.56 1.16 24.58
N ARG A 194 -1.48 0.19 24.49
CA ARG A 194 -2.85 0.33 25.04
C ARG A 194 -3.23 -0.69 26.09
N LEU A 195 -2.59 -1.86 26.14
CA LEU A 195 -3.04 -2.99 26.97
C LEU A 195 -1.99 -3.50 27.96
N ALA A 196 -0.70 -3.49 27.57
CA ALA A 196 0.37 -4.06 28.38
C ALA A 196 0.44 -3.45 29.79
N GLY A 197 0.33 -4.31 30.82
CA GLY A 197 0.42 -3.92 32.22
C GLY A 197 -0.77 -3.09 32.74
N ARG A 198 -1.91 -3.10 32.04
CA ARG A 198 -3.13 -2.38 32.45
C ARG A 198 -4.24 -3.36 32.81
N ASP A 199 -5.26 -2.84 33.49
CA ASP A 199 -6.50 -3.52 33.89
C ASP A 199 -7.75 -2.96 33.18
N GLN A 200 -7.56 -1.89 32.41
CA GLN A 200 -8.60 -1.23 31.62
C GLN A 200 -8.03 -0.59 30.34
N CYS A 201 -8.91 -0.36 29.36
CA CYS A 201 -8.58 0.40 28.16
C CYS A 201 -9.68 1.39 27.80
N ALA A 202 -9.34 2.47 27.10
CA ALA A 202 -10.31 3.48 26.67
C ALA A 202 -11.23 2.94 25.58
N LEU A 203 -12.52 3.33 25.59
CA LEU A 203 -13.51 2.94 24.58
C LEU A 203 -13.11 3.35 23.15
N THR A 204 -12.33 4.42 23.02
CA THR A 204 -11.80 4.90 21.73
C THR A 204 -10.88 3.90 21.04
N THR A 205 -10.26 2.98 21.81
CA THR A 205 -9.38 1.93 21.27
C THR A 205 -10.10 0.95 20.36
N ARG A 206 -11.44 0.84 20.45
CA ARG A 206 -12.27 0.03 19.54
C ARG A 206 -12.07 0.40 18.07
N GLN A 207 -11.68 1.65 17.77
CA GLN A 207 -11.46 2.08 16.39
C GLN A 207 -10.27 1.38 15.76
N THR A 208 -9.21 1.10 16.52
CA THR A 208 -8.05 0.34 16.03
C THR A 208 -8.47 -1.07 15.64
N LEU A 209 -9.20 -1.76 16.53
CA LEU A 209 -9.71 -3.11 16.24
C LEU A 209 -10.69 -3.12 15.06
N ARG A 210 -11.50 -2.08 14.91
CA ARG A 210 -12.40 -1.91 13.76
C ARG A 210 -11.63 -1.74 12.45
N ASN A 211 -10.56 -0.96 12.45
CA ASN A 211 -9.72 -0.80 11.26
C ASN A 211 -9.09 -2.13 10.82
N ILE A 212 -8.51 -2.89 11.77
CA ILE A 212 -7.97 -4.24 11.51
C ILE A 212 -9.08 -5.14 10.96
N ARG A 213 -10.25 -5.14 11.60
CA ARG A 213 -11.41 -5.95 11.19
C ARG A 213 -11.84 -5.66 9.78
N ASP A 214 -12.06 -4.39 9.44
CA ASP A 214 -12.57 -4.00 8.13
C ASP A 214 -11.59 -4.35 7.01
N LYS A 215 -10.28 -4.22 7.28
CA LYS A 215 -9.23 -4.59 6.33
C LYS A 215 -9.14 -6.10 6.14
N VAL A 216 -9.11 -6.87 7.23
CA VAL A 216 -9.07 -8.34 7.19
C VAL A 216 -10.33 -8.92 6.54
N ASP A 217 -11.50 -8.33 6.79
CA ASP A 217 -12.77 -8.75 6.18
C ASP A 217 -12.78 -8.52 4.67
N GLY A 218 -12.38 -7.32 4.23
CA GLY A 218 -12.29 -6.99 2.80
C GLY A 218 -11.34 -7.91 2.04
N LEU A 219 -10.25 -8.35 2.68
CA LEU A 219 -9.22 -9.20 2.08
C LEU A 219 -9.31 -10.68 2.53
N SER A 220 -10.42 -11.07 3.18
CA SER A 220 -10.60 -12.40 3.76
C SER A 220 -10.53 -13.53 2.74
N PHE A 221 -10.80 -13.23 1.47
CA PHE A 221 -10.70 -14.18 0.38
C PHE A 221 -9.27 -14.61 0.05
N LEU A 222 -8.23 -13.89 0.53
CA LEU A 222 -6.83 -14.26 0.31
C LEU A 222 -6.39 -15.46 1.16
N ASN A 223 -6.96 -15.61 2.35
CA ASN A 223 -6.61 -16.71 3.26
C ASN A 223 -7.80 -17.10 4.14
N SER A 224 -8.13 -18.38 4.17
CA SER A 224 -9.21 -18.94 5.00
C SER A 224 -9.08 -18.62 6.51
N ALA A 225 -7.87 -18.42 7.01
CA ALA A 225 -7.62 -18.04 8.41
C ALA A 225 -8.21 -16.68 8.80
N PHE A 226 -8.47 -15.81 7.82
CA PHE A 226 -9.09 -14.52 8.07
C PHE A 226 -10.56 -14.61 8.45
N THR A 227 -11.30 -15.62 7.99
CA THR A 227 -12.74 -15.72 8.31
C THR A 227 -12.98 -15.94 9.81
N PRO A 228 -12.30 -16.88 10.51
CA PRO A 228 -12.35 -16.96 11.96
C PRO A 228 -11.89 -15.67 12.64
N LEU A 229 -10.84 -15.04 12.11
CA LEU A 229 -10.28 -13.82 12.68
C LEU A 229 -11.25 -12.62 12.63
N VAL A 230 -12.01 -12.47 11.53
CA VAL A 230 -13.08 -11.46 11.44
C VAL A 230 -14.14 -11.73 12.50
N LYS A 231 -14.55 -12.98 12.70
CA LYS A 231 -15.53 -13.35 13.74
C LYS A 231 -15.03 -13.01 15.14
N LEU A 232 -13.75 -13.26 15.42
CA LEU A 232 -13.10 -12.87 16.68
C LEU A 232 -13.24 -11.37 16.89
N LEU A 233 -12.81 -10.57 15.91
CA LEU A 233 -12.88 -9.12 15.98
C LEU A 233 -14.32 -8.60 16.11
N ASP A 234 -15.28 -9.18 15.41
CA ASP A 234 -16.71 -8.84 15.52
C ASP A 234 -17.27 -9.17 16.91
N GLN A 235 -16.84 -10.27 17.53
CA GLN A 235 -17.20 -10.60 18.91
C GLN A 235 -16.58 -9.60 19.89
N THR A 236 -15.28 -9.31 19.75
CA THR A 236 -14.58 -8.33 20.59
C THR A 236 -15.22 -6.94 20.48
N LEU A 237 -15.48 -6.46 19.26
CA LEU A 237 -16.10 -5.15 19.03
C LEU A 237 -17.52 -5.06 19.60
N ARG A 238 -18.33 -6.13 19.49
CA ARG A 238 -19.65 -6.17 20.15
C ARG A 238 -19.55 -6.13 21.67
N GLY A 239 -18.55 -6.81 22.24
CA GLY A 239 -18.31 -6.78 23.67
C GLY A 239 -17.93 -5.38 24.20
N TYR A 240 -17.23 -4.56 23.41
CA TYR A 240 -16.99 -3.15 23.75
C TYR A 240 -18.30 -2.38 23.97
N ASP A 241 -19.32 -2.61 23.14
CA ASP A 241 -20.61 -1.92 23.26
C ASP A 241 -21.45 -2.44 24.44
N GLN A 242 -21.24 -3.69 24.86
CA GLN A 242 -22.00 -4.35 25.93
C GLN A 242 -21.38 -4.14 27.33
N HIS A 243 -20.06 -3.99 27.40
CA HIS A 243 -19.30 -3.98 28.66
C HIS A 243 -18.52 -2.67 28.89
N ALA A 244 -18.86 -1.60 28.17
CA ALA A 244 -18.29 -0.29 28.43
C ALA A 244 -18.83 0.30 29.75
N GLU A 245 -17.91 0.68 30.63
CA GLU A 245 -18.19 1.43 31.84
C GLU A 245 -17.76 2.88 31.63
N GLY A 246 -18.72 3.72 31.23
CA GLY A 246 -18.45 5.12 30.89
C GLY A 246 -17.54 5.25 29.66
N ARG A 247 -16.31 5.73 29.86
CA ARG A 247 -15.33 5.91 28.77
C ARG A 247 -14.33 4.78 28.64
N ASN A 248 -14.40 3.77 29.52
CA ASN A 248 -13.40 2.70 29.58
C ASN A 248 -14.07 1.32 29.52
N VAL A 249 -13.28 0.33 29.14
CA VAL A 249 -13.57 -1.09 29.29
C VAL A 249 -12.68 -1.61 30.40
N VAL A 250 -13.28 -2.23 31.41
CA VAL A 250 -12.62 -2.75 32.61
C VAL A 250 -12.68 -4.28 32.66
N ALA A 251 -11.96 -4.88 33.60
CA ALA A 251 -12.08 -6.31 33.89
C ALA A 251 -13.52 -6.71 34.27
N PRO A 252 -14.00 -7.92 33.88
CA PRO A 252 -13.24 -9.00 33.26
C PRO A 252 -13.17 -8.93 31.73
N PHE A 253 -14.01 -8.12 31.08
CA PHE A 253 -14.07 -8.06 29.61
C PHE A 253 -12.75 -7.52 29.01
N PHE A 254 -12.05 -6.64 29.71
CA PHE A 254 -10.69 -6.22 29.34
C PHE A 254 -9.76 -7.39 28.99
N TYR A 255 -9.76 -8.49 29.76
CA TYR A 255 -8.90 -9.65 29.47
C TYR A 255 -9.33 -10.42 28.22
N GLN A 256 -10.60 -10.35 27.82
CA GLN A 256 -11.04 -10.90 26.54
C GLN A 256 -10.50 -10.08 25.36
N VAL A 257 -10.45 -8.75 25.51
CA VAL A 257 -9.79 -7.86 24.54
C VAL A 257 -8.30 -8.19 24.45
N VAL A 258 -7.62 -8.35 25.59
CA VAL A 258 -6.20 -8.74 25.65
C VAL A 258 -5.97 -10.07 24.95
N ALA A 259 -6.77 -11.09 25.26
CA ALA A 259 -6.67 -12.40 24.63
C ALA A 259 -6.86 -12.35 23.11
N ALA A 260 -7.88 -11.62 22.63
CA ALA A 260 -8.10 -11.44 21.20
C ALA A 260 -6.91 -10.78 20.51
N VAL A 261 -6.32 -9.75 21.14
CA VAL A 261 -5.14 -9.07 20.59
C VAL A 261 -3.90 -9.95 20.61
N LEU A 262 -3.67 -10.74 21.66
CA LEU A 262 -2.54 -11.67 21.72
C LEU A 262 -2.65 -12.82 20.71
N ILE A 263 -3.87 -13.21 20.33
CA ILE A 263 -4.08 -14.15 19.22
C ILE A 263 -3.60 -13.52 17.91
N MET A 264 -3.97 -12.26 17.66
CA MET A 264 -3.57 -11.53 16.45
C MET A 264 -2.10 -11.15 16.39
N SER A 265 -1.47 -11.01 17.55
CA SER A 265 -0.09 -10.55 17.69
C SER A 265 0.96 -11.59 17.29
N ASP A 266 0.55 -12.77 16.84
CA ASP A 266 1.44 -13.85 16.43
C ASP A 266 0.82 -14.69 15.30
N LYS A 267 1.59 -14.93 14.23
CA LYS A 267 1.14 -15.73 13.09
C LYS A 267 0.72 -17.14 13.49
N GLY A 268 1.50 -17.80 14.33
CA GLY A 268 1.21 -19.16 14.79
C GLY A 268 -0.09 -19.23 15.59
N ARG A 269 -0.38 -18.23 16.43
CA ARG A 269 -1.65 -18.13 17.17
C ARG A 269 -2.83 -17.83 16.26
N ILE A 270 -2.67 -17.00 15.22
CA ILE A 270 -3.72 -16.80 14.21
C ILE A 270 -4.08 -18.14 13.56
N GLU A 271 -3.09 -18.94 13.18
CA GLU A 271 -3.30 -20.26 12.57
C GLU A 271 -3.94 -21.26 13.54
N GLN A 272 -3.47 -21.31 14.80
CA GLN A 272 -4.06 -22.14 15.85
C GLN A 272 -5.49 -21.74 16.20
N TYR A 273 -5.80 -20.44 16.15
CA TYR A 273 -7.16 -19.96 16.35
C TYR A 273 -8.04 -20.33 15.15
N ALA A 274 -7.53 -20.15 13.94
CA ALA A 274 -8.26 -20.47 12.71
C ALA A 274 -8.61 -21.96 12.58
N ASN A 275 -7.74 -22.85 13.07
CA ASN A 275 -7.97 -24.30 13.06
C ASN A 275 -8.71 -24.83 14.32
N GLY A 276 -9.02 -23.95 15.28
CA GLY A 276 -9.74 -24.29 16.51
C GLY A 276 -8.90 -24.93 17.61
N ALA A 277 -7.57 -25.01 17.46
CA ALA A 277 -6.67 -25.47 18.52
C ALA A 277 -6.50 -24.45 19.67
N LEU A 278 -6.82 -23.18 19.41
CA LEU A 278 -6.77 -22.09 20.39
C LEU A 278 -8.13 -21.39 20.50
N THR A 279 -8.55 -21.07 21.72
CA THR A 279 -9.82 -20.36 22.00
C THR A 279 -9.56 -19.11 22.84
N VAL A 280 -10.36 -18.06 22.65
CA VAL A 280 -10.27 -16.81 23.42
C VAL A 280 -10.51 -17.05 24.90
N GLU A 281 -11.53 -17.86 25.22
CA GLU A 281 -11.93 -18.17 26.59
C GLU A 281 -10.79 -18.87 27.33
N GLY A 282 -10.17 -19.88 26.71
CA GLY A 282 -9.01 -20.58 27.28
C GLY A 282 -7.83 -19.65 27.57
N MET A 283 -7.56 -18.68 26.68
CA MET A 283 -6.49 -17.69 26.87
C MET A 283 -6.84 -16.65 27.94
N ALA A 284 -8.06 -16.12 27.93
CA ALA A 284 -8.53 -15.12 28.89
C ALA A 284 -8.62 -15.68 30.31
N VAL A 285 -9.14 -16.91 30.47
CA VAL A 285 -9.20 -17.60 31.77
C VAL A 285 -7.80 -17.85 32.31
N GLY A 286 -6.84 -18.24 31.46
CA GLY A 286 -5.43 -18.39 31.86
C GLY A 286 -4.84 -17.10 32.44
N MET A 287 -5.18 -15.94 31.88
CA MET A 287 -4.73 -14.63 32.38
C MET A 287 -5.37 -14.25 33.71
N VAL A 288 -6.69 -14.38 33.82
CA VAL A 288 -7.43 -14.09 35.06
C VAL A 288 -6.94 -14.99 36.20
N CYS A 289 -6.70 -16.27 35.93
CA CYS A 289 -6.14 -17.20 36.92
C CYS A 289 -4.71 -16.83 37.31
N ALA A 290 -3.85 -16.45 36.37
CA ALA A 290 -2.48 -16.04 36.67
C ALA A 290 -2.42 -14.78 37.56
N GLU A 291 -3.32 -13.83 37.34
CA GLU A 291 -3.39 -12.60 38.12
C GLU A 291 -3.98 -12.82 39.53
N LEU A 292 -4.98 -13.70 39.66
CA LEU A 292 -5.48 -14.14 40.97
C LEU A 292 -4.41 -14.87 41.78
N VAL A 293 -3.58 -15.70 41.13
CA VAL A 293 -2.47 -16.42 41.78
C VAL A 293 -1.36 -15.46 42.23
N ALA A 294 -0.97 -14.49 41.38
CA ALA A 294 0.02 -13.46 41.71
C ALA A 294 -0.41 -12.58 42.90
N ASN A 295 -1.73 -12.37 43.08
CA ASN A 295 -2.28 -11.62 44.22
C ASN A 295 -2.41 -12.47 45.51
N THR A 296 -2.37 -13.79 45.44
CA THR A 296 -2.44 -14.69 46.62
C THR A 296 -1.09 -15.04 47.26
N ASP A 297 0.04 -14.74 46.61
CA ASP A 297 1.40 -14.97 47.15
C ASP A 297 1.86 -13.87 48.15
N GLN A 298 0.95 -13.00 48.60
CA GLN A 298 1.18 -12.15 49.77
C GLN A 298 0.49 -12.73 51.01
N LYS A 299 1.28 -13.28 51.95
CA LYS A 299 0.82 -13.70 53.30
C LYS A 299 1.97 -13.54 54.31
N PRO A 300 1.75 -13.32 55.64
CA PRO A 300 0.55 -12.95 56.40
C PRO A 300 0.72 -11.69 57.32
N VAL A 301 -0.42 -11.06 57.63
CA VAL A 301 -0.90 -10.54 58.94
C VAL A 301 0.09 -9.88 59.93
N HIS A 302 -0.11 -8.58 60.17
CA HIS A 302 -0.05 -8.02 61.52
C HIS A 302 -1.34 -7.23 61.83
N HIS A 303 -2.05 -7.67 62.87
CA HIS A 303 -3.24 -7.05 63.47
C HIS A 303 -2.77 -6.07 64.56
N VAL A 304 -3.23 -4.81 64.62
CA VAL A 304 -4.19 -4.20 65.59
C VAL A 304 -3.83 -2.69 65.51
N ASN A 305 -4.71 -1.69 65.32
CA ASN A 305 -5.82 -1.26 66.15
C ASN A 305 -6.71 -0.24 65.40
N ALA A 306 -7.98 -0.15 65.79
CA ALA A 306 -9.02 0.70 65.20
C ALA A 306 -9.06 2.11 65.79
N GLN A 307 -9.40 3.13 64.96
CA GLN A 307 -10.54 4.04 65.20
C GLN A 307 -10.80 4.99 64.01
N PRO A 308 -12.04 5.49 63.84
CA PRO A 308 -12.58 6.00 62.56
C PRO A 308 -12.53 7.53 62.45
N VAL A 309 -12.31 8.07 61.24
CA VAL A 309 -12.59 9.48 60.90
C VAL A 309 -13.23 9.57 59.51
N ALA A 310 -14.21 10.46 59.42
CA ALA A 310 -15.25 10.64 58.41
C ALA A 310 -14.75 11.14 57.03
N PRO A 311 -15.62 11.21 55.99
CA PRO A 311 -15.22 11.34 54.60
C PRO A 311 -14.95 12.80 54.21
N VAL A 312 -13.95 13.02 53.36
CA VAL A 312 -13.75 14.28 52.66
C VAL A 312 -13.56 14.00 51.17
N THR A 313 -14.41 14.62 50.36
CA THR A 313 -14.26 14.82 48.91
C THR A 313 -14.62 16.29 48.66
N PRO A 314 -14.21 16.96 47.57
CA PRO A 314 -13.18 16.66 46.58
C PRO A 314 -12.19 17.84 46.37
N GLU A 315 -11.06 17.62 45.67
CA GLU A 315 -10.52 18.67 44.81
C GLU A 315 -10.16 18.13 43.42
N ILE A 316 -10.65 18.87 42.44
CA ILE A 316 -10.66 18.63 41.01
C ILE A 316 -9.35 19.19 40.45
N GLY A 317 -8.47 18.30 39.99
CA GLY A 317 -7.28 18.66 39.20
C GLY A 317 -7.51 18.28 37.74
N ASN A 318 -7.90 19.25 36.92
CA ASN A 318 -8.04 19.10 35.48
C ASN A 318 -6.67 18.90 34.82
N THR A 319 -6.44 17.76 34.19
CA THR A 319 -5.37 17.62 33.20
C THR A 319 -6.01 17.25 31.86
N ASN A 320 -6.12 18.25 31.00
CA ASN A 320 -6.37 18.09 29.57
C ASN A 320 -5.25 17.21 28.98
N ALA A 321 -5.55 15.94 28.75
CA ALA A 321 -4.75 15.11 27.85
C ALA A 321 -5.20 15.40 26.42
N GLN A 322 -4.67 16.47 25.84
CA GLN A 322 -4.57 16.58 24.38
C GLN A 322 -3.67 15.43 23.92
N ALA A 323 -4.24 14.53 23.11
CA ALA A 323 -3.47 13.60 22.34
C ALA A 323 -2.54 14.42 21.45
N ALA A 324 -1.26 14.50 21.84
CA ALA A 324 -0.21 14.90 20.94
C ALA A 324 -0.10 13.81 19.86
N GLU A 325 -0.68 14.08 18.70
CA GLU A 325 -0.24 13.42 17.47
C GLU A 325 1.24 13.76 17.31
N LEU A 326 2.11 12.79 17.56
CA LEU A 326 3.50 12.91 17.15
C LEU A 326 3.51 13.03 15.62
N PRO A 327 4.17 14.05 15.05
CA PRO A 327 4.35 14.11 13.62
C PRO A 327 5.14 12.87 13.21
N VAL A 328 4.50 11.98 12.46
CA VAL A 328 5.22 10.93 11.74
C VAL A 328 6.01 11.67 10.68
N ASP A 329 7.34 11.64 10.75
CA ASP A 329 8.20 12.30 9.77
C ASP A 329 7.81 11.83 8.37
N GLU A 330 7.43 12.77 7.50
CA GLU A 330 6.95 12.48 6.14
C GLU A 330 8.01 11.71 5.32
N ASP A 331 9.28 11.87 5.69
CA ASP A 331 10.44 11.20 5.10
C ASP A 331 10.54 9.70 5.47
N ASP A 332 10.04 9.27 6.64
CA ASP A 332 10.12 7.86 7.09
C ASP A 332 9.23 6.93 6.25
N ILE A 333 8.08 7.44 5.81
CA ILE A 333 7.14 6.67 4.98
C ILE A 333 7.69 6.53 3.56
N ASP A 334 8.21 7.60 2.96
CA ASP A 334 8.82 7.53 1.63
C ASP A 334 10.11 6.70 1.65
N ALA A 335 10.90 6.73 2.73
CA ALA A 335 12.07 5.85 2.93
C ALA A 335 11.70 4.36 3.04
N PHE A 336 10.64 4.02 3.79
CA PHE A 336 10.16 2.64 3.89
C PHE A 336 9.79 2.03 2.52
N PHE A 337 9.17 2.82 1.64
CA PHE A 337 8.77 2.33 0.32
C PHE A 337 9.86 2.41 -0.74
N ASN A 338 10.78 3.37 -0.65
CA ASN A 338 12.00 3.31 -1.45
C ASN A 338 12.78 2.01 -1.15
N ASN A 339 12.82 1.60 0.12
CA ASN A 339 13.41 0.31 0.51
C ASN A 339 12.60 -0.89 -0.02
N PHE A 340 11.26 -0.83 -0.03
CA PHE A 340 10.42 -1.90 -0.59
C PHE A 340 10.55 -2.03 -2.13
N ALA A 341 10.63 -0.91 -2.85
CA ALA A 341 10.89 -0.89 -4.29
C ALA A 341 12.30 -1.45 -4.61
N GLN A 342 13.32 -1.00 -3.87
CA GLN A 342 14.70 -1.48 -4.01
C GLN A 342 14.86 -2.97 -3.66
N SER A 343 14.10 -3.48 -2.67
CA SER A 343 14.10 -4.91 -2.32
C SER A 343 13.54 -5.79 -3.44
N ASN A 344 12.61 -5.27 -4.25
CA ASN A 344 12.09 -5.95 -5.43
C ASN A 344 13.01 -5.81 -6.67
N GLU A 345 13.86 -4.79 -6.74
CA GLU A 345 14.87 -4.64 -7.79
C GLU A 345 16.17 -5.42 -7.49
N ALA A 346 16.57 -5.54 -6.22
CA ALA A 346 17.76 -6.31 -5.80
C ALA A 346 17.62 -7.83 -6.02
N GLY A 347 16.40 -8.32 -6.29
CA GLY A 347 16.15 -9.69 -6.78
C GLY A 347 16.56 -9.92 -8.24
N ARG A 348 17.08 -8.90 -8.94
CA ARG A 348 17.50 -8.99 -10.35
C ARG A 348 18.99 -8.59 -10.48
N GLN A 349 19.83 -9.62 -10.62
CA GLN A 349 21.21 -9.65 -11.16
C GLN A 349 22.40 -9.52 -10.19
N LYS A 350 23.06 -10.68 -9.95
CA LYS A 350 24.49 -10.90 -10.27
C LYS A 350 24.83 -12.40 -10.28
N GLU A 351 24.74 -13.04 -11.44
CA GLU A 351 25.55 -14.22 -11.76
C GLU A 351 26.53 -13.79 -12.85
N GLU A 352 27.80 -13.58 -12.47
CA GLU A 352 28.91 -13.45 -13.41
C GLU A 352 29.44 -14.86 -13.75
N PRO A 353 29.78 -15.14 -15.01
CA PRO A 353 30.15 -16.49 -15.44
C PRO A 353 31.61 -16.76 -15.10
N THR A 354 31.88 -17.80 -14.30
CA THR A 354 33.24 -18.29 -14.09
C THR A 354 33.60 -19.29 -15.19
N ASN A 355 34.56 -18.89 -16.00
CA ASN A 355 35.17 -19.67 -17.08
C ASN A 355 36.10 -20.76 -16.50
N VAL A 356 35.81 -22.04 -16.72
CA VAL A 356 36.79 -23.13 -16.50
C VAL A 356 36.66 -24.16 -17.62
N ALA A 357 37.75 -24.30 -18.39
CA ALA A 357 37.92 -25.29 -19.45
C ALA A 357 37.98 -26.73 -18.90
N PRO A 358 37.57 -27.75 -19.68
CA PRO A 358 37.49 -29.13 -19.19
C PRO A 358 38.82 -29.86 -19.36
N VAL A 359 39.18 -30.64 -18.34
CA VAL A 359 40.24 -31.67 -18.39
C VAL A 359 39.56 -33.04 -18.50
N VAL A 360 39.89 -33.79 -19.55
CA VAL A 360 39.58 -35.23 -19.73
C VAL A 360 40.70 -36.04 -19.06
N PRO A 361 40.44 -37.21 -18.44
CA PRO A 361 40.45 -38.50 -19.17
C PRO A 361 39.39 -39.51 -18.65
N GLY A 362 38.78 -40.33 -19.49
CA GLY A 362 39.32 -41.67 -19.75
C GLY A 362 38.25 -42.65 -20.28
N VAL A 363 38.63 -43.25 -21.41
CA VAL A 363 38.09 -44.34 -22.24
C VAL A 363 37.38 -45.50 -21.50
N THR A 364 36.29 -46.05 -22.09
CA THR A 364 36.10 -47.48 -22.42
C THR A 364 34.90 -47.69 -23.38
N GLU A 365 35.24 -48.03 -24.64
CA GLU A 365 34.63 -48.99 -25.58
C GLU A 365 33.10 -49.04 -25.86
N GLU A 366 32.75 -48.58 -27.07
CA GLU A 366 32.00 -49.24 -28.19
C GLU A 366 31.44 -50.68 -28.06
N PRO A 367 30.59 -51.20 -29.00
CA PRO A 367 29.93 -50.56 -30.17
C PRO A 367 28.49 -51.07 -30.48
N ARG A 368 27.99 -50.60 -31.65
CA ARG A 368 26.95 -51.18 -32.56
C ARG A 368 25.49 -50.79 -32.24
N ASP A 369 24.63 -50.47 -33.20
CA ASP A 369 24.64 -50.80 -34.62
C ASP A 369 23.82 -49.81 -35.46
N THR A 370 24.02 -49.97 -36.75
CA THR A 370 23.65 -49.19 -37.94
C THR A 370 22.16 -49.18 -38.34
N SER A 371 21.90 -48.37 -39.38
CA SER A 371 20.76 -48.31 -40.33
C SER A 371 19.68 -47.26 -40.03
N VAL A 372 19.51 -46.16 -40.79
CA VAL A 372 19.41 -45.87 -42.25
C VAL A 372 17.97 -45.99 -42.78
N ASP A 373 17.61 -44.94 -43.53
CA ASP A 373 16.51 -44.73 -44.49
C ASP A 373 15.10 -44.49 -43.94
N ALA A 374 14.43 -43.37 -44.21
CA ALA A 374 14.17 -42.59 -45.44
C ALA A 374 12.81 -42.94 -46.06
N GLY A 375 12.10 -41.89 -46.50
CA GLY A 375 11.10 -41.99 -47.56
C GLY A 375 9.64 -41.87 -47.12
N GLY A 376 9.13 -40.63 -47.14
CA GLY A 376 8.26 -40.21 -48.25
C GLY A 376 6.77 -40.60 -48.25
N GLN A 377 5.97 -39.54 -48.38
CA GLN A 377 4.83 -39.39 -49.30
C GLN A 377 3.38 -39.73 -48.84
N THR A 378 2.63 -38.63 -48.69
CA THR A 378 1.34 -38.27 -49.34
C THR A 378 0.19 -39.26 -49.38
N GLY A 379 -1.00 -38.79 -48.96
CA GLY A 379 -2.29 -39.39 -49.27
C GLY A 379 -3.46 -38.47 -48.89
N GLU A 380 -4.03 -37.84 -49.91
CA GLU A 380 -5.25 -37.01 -49.95
C GLU A 380 -6.50 -37.90 -50.12
N GLN A 381 -7.67 -37.51 -49.57
CA GLN A 381 -9.08 -37.83 -49.99
C GLN A 381 -10.07 -37.47 -48.86
N THR A 382 -10.93 -36.44 -48.94
CA THR A 382 -12.27 -36.28 -49.60
C THR A 382 -13.43 -37.15 -49.05
N ASN A 383 -14.47 -36.49 -48.51
CA ASN A 383 -15.94 -36.64 -48.77
C ASN A 383 -16.75 -36.11 -47.57
N ALA A 384 -17.59 -35.07 -47.71
CA ALA A 384 -18.92 -34.97 -48.35
C ALA A 384 -20.09 -35.45 -47.44
N ALA A 385 -21.05 -34.54 -47.23
CA ALA A 385 -22.26 -34.64 -46.42
C ALA A 385 -23.40 -35.45 -47.06
N PRO A 386 -24.52 -35.66 -46.34
CA PRO A 386 -25.84 -35.31 -46.91
C PRO A 386 -26.85 -34.66 -45.93
N VAL A 387 -28.00 -34.28 -46.50
CA VAL A 387 -29.02 -33.27 -46.11
C VAL A 387 -30.32 -33.91 -45.52
N VAL A 388 -30.88 -33.32 -44.43
CA VAL A 388 -32.26 -32.83 -44.04
C VAL A 388 -33.51 -33.47 -44.75
N PRO A 389 -34.76 -33.67 -44.16
CA PRO A 389 -35.56 -32.62 -43.46
C PRO A 389 -36.70 -32.98 -42.44
N GLY A 390 -37.22 -31.95 -41.74
CA GLY A 390 -38.51 -31.97 -41.02
C GLY A 390 -38.77 -30.70 -40.18
N ILE A 391 -40.00 -30.15 -40.25
CA ILE A 391 -40.39 -28.73 -40.05
C ILE A 391 -41.39 -28.63 -38.88
N ALA A 392 -41.38 -27.56 -38.08
CA ALA A 392 -42.57 -26.97 -37.41
C ALA A 392 -42.30 -25.56 -36.85
N GLU A 393 -43.34 -24.72 -36.84
CA GLU A 393 -43.37 -23.25 -36.92
C GLU A 393 -43.28 -22.46 -35.59
N GLU A 394 -42.92 -21.17 -35.77
CA GLU A 394 -43.00 -19.88 -35.01
C GLU A 394 -44.03 -19.65 -33.86
N PRO A 395 -44.04 -18.50 -33.09
CA PRO A 395 -43.50 -17.15 -33.43
C PRO A 395 -42.78 -16.30 -32.33
N LEU A 396 -42.24 -15.18 -32.85
CA LEU A 396 -41.55 -14.00 -32.29
C LEU A 396 -42.00 -13.43 -30.93
N LYS A 397 -41.02 -12.83 -30.22
CA LYS A 397 -41.00 -11.38 -29.89
C LYS A 397 -39.57 -10.88 -29.56
N THR A 398 -39.27 -9.70 -30.13
CA THR A 398 -38.03 -8.93 -30.25
C THR A 398 -37.33 -8.47 -28.96
N PRO A 399 -35.99 -8.33 -28.95
CA PRO A 399 -35.23 -7.57 -27.94
C PRO A 399 -35.00 -6.11 -28.38
N VAL A 400 -34.96 -5.18 -27.42
CA VAL A 400 -34.73 -3.73 -27.67
C VAL A 400 -33.32 -3.32 -27.24
N ALA A 401 -32.56 -2.88 -28.26
CA ALA A 401 -31.52 -1.85 -28.32
C ALA A 401 -30.24 -1.95 -27.46
N ASN A 402 -29.17 -2.42 -28.11
CA ASN A 402 -27.81 -1.93 -27.92
C ASN A 402 -27.63 -0.62 -28.70
N VAL A 403 -27.13 0.43 -28.05
CA VAL A 403 -26.66 1.65 -28.72
C VAL A 403 -25.16 1.49 -28.99
N VAL A 404 -24.84 1.25 -30.27
CA VAL A 404 -23.47 1.31 -30.81
C VAL A 404 -23.30 2.70 -31.43
N VAL A 405 -22.39 3.50 -30.87
CA VAL A 405 -21.94 4.75 -31.49
C VAL A 405 -20.76 4.43 -32.40
N ASN A 406 -21.00 4.45 -33.71
CA ASN A 406 -19.94 4.41 -34.72
C ASN A 406 -19.21 5.76 -34.73
N GLN A 407 -17.89 5.74 -34.51
CA GLN A 407 -16.99 6.79 -34.96
C GLN A 407 -15.94 6.19 -35.89
N THR A 408 -15.90 6.74 -37.11
CA THR A 408 -15.01 6.41 -38.23
C THR A 408 -13.57 6.82 -37.91
N PRO A 409 -12.53 6.04 -38.27
CA PRO A 409 -11.15 6.44 -38.04
C PRO A 409 -10.69 7.38 -39.16
N VAL A 410 -10.26 8.59 -38.80
CA VAL A 410 -9.50 9.48 -39.69
C VAL A 410 -8.04 9.07 -39.59
N VAL A 411 -7.50 8.52 -40.67
CA VAL A 411 -6.08 8.23 -40.86
C VAL A 411 -5.43 9.50 -41.38
N GLU A 412 -4.61 10.16 -40.56
CA GLU A 412 -3.78 11.28 -40.99
C GLU A 412 -2.39 10.73 -41.39
N LEU A 413 -2.08 10.81 -42.69
CA LEU A 413 -0.79 10.43 -43.26
C LEU A 413 0.27 11.50 -42.91
N PRO A 414 1.49 11.11 -42.52
CA PRO A 414 2.59 12.06 -42.34
C PRO A 414 3.07 12.59 -43.71
N PRO A 415 3.50 13.86 -43.80
CA PRO A 415 4.06 14.41 -45.02
C PRO A 415 5.39 13.73 -45.36
N GLN A 416 5.54 13.34 -46.64
CA GLN A 416 6.83 13.01 -47.24
C GLN A 416 7.69 14.28 -47.25
N ASP A 417 8.90 14.20 -46.70
CA ASP A 417 9.96 15.14 -47.01
C ASP A 417 11.15 14.36 -47.56
N ASP A 418 11.66 14.88 -48.67
CA ASP A 418 12.64 14.28 -49.55
C ASP A 418 14.03 14.31 -48.90
N GLY A 419 14.74 13.20 -49.04
CA GLY A 419 15.99 12.98 -48.33
C GLY A 419 17.14 13.91 -48.74
N VAL A 420 18.00 14.22 -47.77
CA VAL A 420 19.45 14.30 -47.94
C VAL A 420 20.13 13.76 -46.68
N ASN A 421 21.07 12.85 -46.91
CA ASN A 421 22.09 12.28 -46.02
C ASN A 421 22.59 13.21 -44.88
N ASP A 422 22.87 12.64 -43.71
CA ASP A 422 24.28 12.41 -43.34
C ASP A 422 24.46 11.39 -42.20
N LEU A 423 25.50 10.57 -42.39
CA LEU A 423 26.08 9.61 -41.46
C LEU A 423 26.51 10.30 -40.13
N TYR A 424 26.44 9.59 -39.01
CA TYR A 424 27.58 8.96 -38.32
C TYR A 424 27.16 8.45 -36.92
N PHE A 425 27.76 7.31 -36.57
CA PHE A 425 27.70 6.47 -35.38
C PHE A 425 27.31 7.07 -34.03
#